data_AF-A0A9X2G1B7-F1
#
_entry.id   AF-A0A9X2G1B7-F1
#
_cell.length_a   1.000
_cell.length_b   1.000
_cell.length_c   1.000
_cell.angle_alpha   90.00
_cell.angle_beta   90.00
_cell.angle_gamma   90.00
#
_symmetry.space_group_name_H-M   'P 1'
#
loop_
_entity.id
_entity.type
_entity.pdbx_description
1 polymer ?
#
loop_
_entity_poly.entity_id
_entity_poly.type
_entity_poly.pdbx_seq_one_letter_code
_entity_poly.pdbx_strand_id
1 'polypeptide(L)'
;MFNRRITKKDYPDLLNEMGNDLEHTQVMVTRMQDWVTDTGLDQDLAQALGSAAAAVKDAHDAAHHAWRRVSDEIEKEGRDR
;
A
#
# COMPACT_ATOMS: atom_id res chain seq x y z
N MET A 1 1.82 27.30 -12.28
CA MET A 1 1.34 26.25 -11.36
C MET A 1 2.18 26.35 -10.10
N PHE A 2 1.57 26.63 -8.94
CA PHE A 2 2.29 26.66 -7.67
C PHE A 2 2.49 25.22 -7.20
N ASN A 3 3.73 24.73 -7.16
CA ASN A 3 4.05 23.48 -6.47
C ASN A 3 3.91 23.74 -4.96
N ARG A 4 2.77 23.36 -4.38
CA ARG A 4 2.58 23.33 -2.93
C ARG A 4 3.64 22.40 -2.34
N ARG A 5 4.42 22.90 -1.38
CA ARG A 5 5.39 22.09 -0.65
C ARG A 5 4.62 21.09 0.22
N ILE A 6 4.90 19.80 0.05
CA ILE A 6 4.39 18.75 0.93
C ILE A 6 4.98 18.98 2.33
N THR A 7 4.12 18.97 3.34
CA THR A 7 4.44 19.15 4.75
C THR A 7 4.10 17.90 5.55
N LYS A 8 4.59 17.80 6.79
CA LYS A 8 4.30 16.67 7.70
C LYS A 8 2.80 16.43 7.90
N LYS A 9 1.97 17.49 7.80
CA LYS A 9 0.51 17.40 7.93
C LYS A 9 -0.17 16.74 6.72
N ASP A 10 0.50 16.70 5.57
CA ASP A 10 -0.02 16.08 4.35
C ASP A 10 0.28 14.57 4.29
N TYR A 11 1.21 14.08 5.12
CA TYR A 11 1.64 12.69 5.13
C TYR A 11 0.55 11.67 5.52
N PRO A 12 -0.37 11.93 6.49
CA PRO A 12 -1.45 11.00 6.77
C PRO A 12 -2.32 10.73 5.54
N ASP A 13 -2.71 11.77 4.80
CA ASP A 13 -3.55 11.61 3.60
C ASP A 13 -2.80 10.85 2.50
N LEU A 14 -1.55 11.20 2.24
CA LEU A 14 -0.71 10.52 1.24
C LEU A 14 -0.45 9.04 1.57
N LEU A 15 -0.19 8.72 2.84
CA LEU A 15 0.04 7.34 3.27
C LEU A 15 -1.24 6.52 3.26
N ASN A 16 -2.38 7.16 3.53
CA ASN A 16 -3.69 6.52 3.44
C ASN A 16 -4.09 6.23 1.98
N GLU A 17 -3.89 7.20 1.07
CA GLU A 17 -4.07 6.99 -0.37
C GLU A 17 -3.19 5.86 -0.90
N MET A 18 -1.90 5.85 -0.52
CA MET A 18 -0.98 4.77 -0.88
C MET A 18 -1.44 3.40 -0.34
N GLY A 19 -1.99 3.35 0.88
CA GLY A 19 -2.59 2.14 1.44
C GLY A 19 -3.75 1.63 0.58
N ASN A 20 -4.67 2.50 0.19
CA ASN A 20 -5.81 2.14 -0.65
C ASN A 20 -5.37 1.62 -2.04
N ASP A 21 -4.37 2.26 -2.64
CA ASP A 21 -3.83 1.82 -3.93
C ASP A 21 -3.18 0.43 -3.83
N LEU A 22 -2.50 0.14 -2.73
CA LEU A 22 -1.91 -1.17 -2.47
C LEU A 22 -2.99 -2.24 -2.21
N GLU A 23 -4.06 -1.91 -1.50
CA GLU A 23 -5.22 -2.80 -1.33
C GLU A 23 -5.87 -3.14 -2.69
N HIS A 24 -6.10 -2.14 -3.54
CA HIS A 24 -6.61 -2.38 -4.90
C HIS A 24 -5.66 -3.24 -5.74
N THR A 25 -4.35 -2.98 -5.62
CA THR A 25 -3.33 -3.77 -6.32
C THR A 25 -3.34 -5.23 -5.84
N GLN A 26 -3.53 -5.46 -4.54
CA GLN A 26 -3.64 -6.81 -3.98
C GLN A 26 -4.83 -7.55 -4.58
N VAL A 27 -6.01 -6.93 -4.65
CA VAL A 27 -7.20 -7.51 -5.27
C VAL A 27 -6.95 -7.88 -6.74
N MET A 28 -6.26 -7.00 -7.47
CA MET A 28 -5.89 -7.27 -8.86
C MET A 28 -4.97 -8.48 -8.98
N VAL A 29 -3.91 -8.55 -8.18
CA VAL A 29 -2.95 -9.68 -8.21
C VAL A 29 -3.66 -11.00 -7.86
N THR A 30 -4.54 -11.00 -6.85
CA THR A 30 -5.31 -12.21 -6.50
C THR A 30 -6.19 -12.69 -7.65
N ARG A 31 -6.89 -11.77 -8.35
CA ARG A 31 -7.68 -12.14 -9.54
C ARG A 31 -6.83 -12.75 -10.66
N MET A 32 -5.59 -12.26 -10.83
CA MET A 32 -4.66 -12.85 -11.79
C MET A 32 -4.21 -14.25 -11.34
N GLN A 33 -3.99 -14.47 -10.04
CA GLN A 33 -3.65 -15.80 -9.50
C GLN A 33 -4.78 -16.80 -9.71
N ASP A 34 -6.04 -16.39 -9.49
CA ASP A 34 -7.22 -17.22 -9.74
C ASP A 34 -7.28 -17.63 -11.22
N TRP A 35 -7.10 -16.66 -12.12
CA TRP A 35 -7.10 -16.92 -13.57
C TRP A 35 -5.96 -17.86 -14.00
N VAL A 36 -4.74 -17.70 -13.47
CA VAL A 36 -3.63 -18.60 -13.79
C VAL A 36 -3.89 -20.01 -13.26
N THR A 37 -4.51 -20.12 -12.09
CA THR A 37 -4.89 -21.40 -11.49
C THR A 37 -5.95 -22.12 -12.32
N ASP A 38 -6.96 -21.37 -12.79
CA ASP A 38 -8.05 -21.91 -13.61
C ASP A 38 -7.60 -22.35 -15.01
N THR A 39 -6.63 -21.64 -15.58
CA THR A 39 -6.12 -21.96 -16.92
C THR A 39 -5.04 -23.04 -16.88
N GLY A 40 -4.22 -23.09 -15.82
CA GLY A 40 -3.12 -24.04 -15.69
C GLY A 40 -2.02 -23.90 -16.76
N LEU A 41 -2.02 -22.78 -17.49
CA LEU A 41 -1.20 -22.60 -18.71
C LEU A 41 0.23 -22.12 -18.43
N ASP A 42 0.50 -21.50 -17.28
CA ASP A 42 1.77 -20.80 -17.04
C ASP A 42 2.21 -20.83 -15.56
N GLN A 43 3.18 -21.70 -15.24
CA GLN A 43 3.74 -21.82 -13.88
C GLN A 43 4.68 -20.67 -13.52
N ASP A 44 5.39 -20.09 -14.48
CA ASP A 44 6.30 -18.98 -14.23
C ASP A 44 5.51 -17.72 -13.87
N LEU A 45 4.38 -17.49 -14.56
CA LEU A 45 3.44 -16.44 -14.21
C LEU A 45 2.81 -16.67 -12.83
N ALA A 46 2.44 -17.91 -12.48
CA ALA A 46 1.92 -18.24 -11.16
C ALA A 46 2.92 -17.88 -10.04
N GLN A 47 4.20 -18.23 -10.23
CA GLN A 47 5.26 -17.93 -9.28
C GLN A 47 5.49 -16.42 -9.15
N ALA A 48 5.56 -15.70 -10.28
CA ALA A 48 5.73 -14.26 -10.30
C ALA A 48 4.58 -13.53 -9.58
N LEU A 49 3.33 -13.96 -9.80
CA LEU A 49 2.16 -13.41 -9.12
C LEU A 49 2.17 -13.72 -7.61
N GLY A 50 2.65 -14.89 -7.20
CA GLY A 50 2.87 -15.21 -5.79
C GLY A 50 3.85 -14.26 -5.11
N SER A 51 5.00 -13.99 -5.75
CA SER A 51 5.97 -13.01 -5.24
C SER A 51 5.39 -11.58 -5.23
N ALA A 52 4.63 -11.19 -6.25
CA ALA A 52 3.98 -9.89 -6.31
C ALA A 52 2.95 -9.71 -5.19
N ALA A 53 2.13 -10.72 -4.91
CA ALA A 53 1.14 -10.67 -3.83
C ALA A 53 1.79 -10.45 -2.47
N ALA A 54 2.89 -11.16 -2.19
CA ALA A 54 3.66 -10.98 -0.96
C ALA A 54 4.24 -9.56 -0.85
N ALA A 55 4.87 -9.06 -1.92
CA ALA A 55 5.45 -7.73 -1.94
C ALA A 55 4.41 -6.61 -1.76
N VAL A 56 3.24 -6.73 -2.40
CA VAL A 56 2.15 -5.76 -2.26
C VAL A 56 1.60 -5.75 -0.85
N LYS A 57 1.41 -6.93 -0.24
CA LYS A 57 0.97 -7.04 1.15
C LYS A 57 1.98 -6.40 2.11
N ASP A 58 3.28 -6.70 1.95
CA ASP A 58 4.32 -6.12 2.79
C ASP A 58 4.39 -4.59 2.65
N ALA A 59 4.24 -4.09 1.42
CA ALA A 59 4.16 -2.65 1.16
C ALA A 59 2.92 -2.02 1.82
N HIS A 60 1.77 -2.69 1.77
CA HIS A 60 0.53 -2.22 2.40
C HIS A 60 0.70 -2.11 3.92
N ASP A 61 1.23 -3.16 4.55
CA ASP A 61 1.47 -3.19 5.99
C ASP A 61 2.48 -2.08 6.38
N ALA A 62 3.54 -1.89 5.60
CA ALA A 62 4.51 -0.82 5.81
C ALA A 62 3.87 0.59 5.68
N ALA A 63 3.00 0.80 4.68
CA ALA A 63 2.25 2.04 4.49
C ALA A 63 1.38 2.34 5.72
N HIS A 64 0.63 1.35 6.20
CA HIS A 64 -0.24 1.50 7.36
C HIS A 64 0.54 1.76 8.65
N HIS A 65 1.68 1.10 8.84
CA HIS A 65 2.60 1.38 9.95
C HIS A 65 3.17 2.79 9.89
N ALA A 66 3.55 3.27 8.70
CA ALA A 66 4.02 4.64 8.53
C ALA A 66 2.91 5.65 8.82
N TRP A 67 1.69 5.39 8.33
CA TRP A 67 0.52 6.22 8.60
C TRP A 67 0.29 6.37 10.10
N ARG A 68 0.23 5.24 10.83
CA ARG A 68 0.00 5.24 12.28
C ARG A 68 1.06 6.04 13.03
N ARG A 69 2.34 5.83 12.71
CA ARG A 69 3.45 6.56 13.34
C ARG A 69 3.34 8.07 13.13
N VAL A 70 3.03 8.51 11.91
CA VAL A 70 2.90 9.94 11.59
C VAL A 70 1.69 10.55 12.29
N SER A 71 0.55 9.83 12.31
CA SER A 71 -0.65 10.27 13.03
C SER A 71 -0.37 10.42 14.54
N ASP A 72 0.28 9.44 15.16
CA ASP A 72 0.65 9.48 16.59
C ASP A 72 1.58 10.67 16.89
N GLU A 73 2.56 10.94 16.03
CA GLU A 73 3.46 12.10 16.17
C GLU A 73 2.70 13.43 16.08
N ILE A 74 1.78 13.56 15.11
CA ILE A 74 0.96 14.78 14.95
C ILE A 74 0.05 14.98 16.17
N GLU A 75 -0.58 13.92 16.67
CA GLU A 75 -1.41 14.00 17.87
C GLU A 75 -0.62 14.41 19.10
N LYS A 76 0.60 13.89 19.28
CA LYS A 76 1.46 14.24 20.40
C LYS A 76 1.89 15.71 20.32
N GLU A 77 2.33 16.18 19.14
CA GLU A 77 2.67 17.59 18.91
C GLU A 77 1.48 18.53 19.16
N GLY A 78 0.24 18.07 18.94
CA GLY A 78 -0.98 18.81 19.25
C GLY A 78 -1.33 18.86 20.74
N ARG A 79 -0.95 17.84 21.52
CA ARG A 79 -1.18 17.79 22.99
C ARG A 79 -0.14 18.57 23.78
N ASP A 80 1.08 18.67 23.27
CA ASP A 80 2.20 19.38 23.91
C ASP A 80 2.18 20.91 23.64
N ARG A 81 1.15 21.43 22.95
CA ARG A 81 0.93 22.85 22.62
C ARG A 81 -0.26 23.43 23.36
#